data_AF-A0A8B5Y5J8-F1
#
_entry.id   AF-A0A8B5Y5J8-F1
#
_cell.length_a   1.000
_cell.length_b   1.000
_cell.length_c   1.000
_cell.angle_alpha   90.00
_cell.angle_beta   90.00
_cell.angle_gamma   90.00
#
_symmetry.space_group_name_H-M   'P 1'
#
loop_
_entity.id
_entity.type
_entity.pdbx_description
1 polymer ?
#
loop_
_entity_poly.entity_id
_entity_poly.type
_entity_poly.pdbx_seq_one_letter_code
_entity_poly.pdbx_strand_id
1 'polypeptide(L)'
;MVHLIYLDGVVNKDSLQENVITPLLDSTKETVNINSLIEDVSENIIKTAEVFVVKEYKELTDAIVNGGTVILFEGIELGIIAGTTQFKERNIEQAISERTPKGARVGLTENLNTNISLFRGMVKTPSLCVESMKVGKLTDTEISILYIKKVVDQNVLAEVRKRIDIISVNYVLEAMTIKEAIEGGSVALFAMYEDSEPPDAVVSSLYEGKVVVIVDGNPYAIILQGLFMSIFQAPDEYNQKYGRLMNRLLRFVGFLLTIYLPSIYVVLVNFYADGYPIK
;
A
#
# COMPACT_ATOMS: atom_id res chain seq x y z
N MET A 1 -14.47 -16.72 -27.61
CA MET A 1 -14.81 -16.13 -26.28
C MET A 1 -14.20 -14.73 -26.20
N VAL A 2 -14.80 -13.79 -25.46
CA VAL A 2 -14.25 -12.45 -25.23
C VAL A 2 -13.88 -12.33 -23.75
N HIS A 3 -12.67 -11.86 -23.46
CA HIS A 3 -12.17 -11.67 -22.10
C HIS A 3 -11.87 -10.20 -21.84
N LEU A 4 -12.40 -9.68 -20.73
CA LEU A 4 -12.10 -8.34 -20.23
C LEU A 4 -11.17 -8.46 -19.03
N ILE A 5 -10.04 -7.76 -19.08
CA ILE A 5 -9.01 -7.76 -18.04
C ILE A 5 -8.81 -6.32 -17.59
N TYR A 6 -9.03 -6.06 -16.31
CA TYR A 6 -8.84 -4.75 -15.71
C TYR A 6 -8.50 -4.89 -14.22
N LEU A 7 -8.00 -3.80 -13.61
CA LEU A 7 -7.79 -3.72 -12.17
C LEU A 7 -8.99 -3.10 -11.48
N ASP A 8 -9.58 -3.83 -10.55
CA ASP A 8 -10.65 -3.30 -9.71
C ASP A 8 -10.12 -2.13 -8.86
N GLY A 9 -10.95 -1.11 -8.67
CA GLY A 9 -10.61 0.11 -7.94
C GLY A 9 -9.81 1.16 -8.73
N VAL A 10 -9.31 0.85 -9.93
CA VAL A 10 -8.64 1.82 -10.83
C VAL A 10 -9.51 2.16 -12.05
N VAL A 11 -10.36 1.22 -12.46
CA VAL A 11 -11.28 1.38 -13.58
C VAL A 11 -12.64 1.89 -13.11
N ASN A 12 -13.22 2.82 -13.86
CA ASN A 12 -14.62 3.22 -13.69
C ASN A 12 -15.55 2.10 -14.19
N LYS A 13 -16.26 1.44 -13.27
CA LYS A 13 -17.18 0.35 -13.59
C LYS A 13 -18.36 0.81 -14.45
N ASP A 14 -18.87 2.02 -14.23
CA ASP A 14 -19.98 2.57 -15.00
C ASP A 14 -19.52 2.85 -16.44
N SER A 15 -18.34 3.46 -16.61
CA SER A 15 -17.76 3.69 -17.94
C SER A 15 -17.41 2.39 -18.66
N LEU A 16 -16.86 1.40 -17.95
CA LEU A 16 -16.64 0.06 -18.50
C LEU A 16 -17.95 -0.54 -19.00
N GLN A 17 -19.02 -0.44 -18.21
CA GLN A 17 -20.30 -1.03 -18.56
C GLN A 17 -20.96 -0.34 -19.75
N GLU A 18 -21.00 0.99 -19.76
CA GLU A 18 -21.66 1.79 -20.81
C GLU A 18 -20.85 1.86 -22.11
N ASN A 19 -19.52 1.98 -22.02
CA ASN A 19 -18.68 2.25 -23.19
C ASN A 19 -17.99 1.01 -23.76
N VAL A 20 -17.89 -0.08 -22.99
CA VAL A 20 -17.21 -1.32 -23.41
C VAL A 20 -18.18 -2.51 -23.41
N ILE A 21 -18.81 -2.84 -22.28
CA ILE A 21 -19.62 -4.07 -22.17
C ILE A 21 -20.90 -3.99 -23.01
N THR A 22 -21.68 -2.93 -22.84
CA THR A 22 -22.97 -2.80 -23.55
C THR A 22 -22.79 -2.79 -25.07
N PRO A 23 -21.85 -2.03 -25.65
CA PRO A 23 -21.60 -2.06 -27.10
C PRO A 23 -21.10 -3.40 -27.61
N LEU A 24 -20.25 -4.11 -26.85
CA LEU A 24 -19.79 -5.45 -27.22
C LEU A 24 -20.95 -6.44 -27.25
N LEU A 25 -21.83 -6.43 -26.24
CA LEU A 25 -22.99 -7.31 -26.19
C LEU A 25 -23.98 -7.03 -27.33
N ASP A 26 -24.22 -5.77 -27.67
CA ASP A 26 -25.13 -5.41 -28.76
C ASP A 26 -24.56 -5.76 -30.15
N SER A 27 -23.25 -5.62 -30.35
CA SER A 27 -22.59 -5.93 -31.63
C SER A 27 -22.48 -7.43 -31.93
N THR A 28 -22.42 -8.30 -30.91
CA THR A 28 -22.34 -9.76 -31.10
C THR A 28 -23.59 -10.39 -31.73
N LYS A 29 -24.66 -9.63 -31.95
CA LYS A 29 -25.87 -10.07 -32.66
C LYS A 29 -25.71 -10.10 -34.18
N GLU A 30 -24.72 -9.41 -34.74
CA GLU A 30 -24.41 -9.43 -36.17
C GLU A 30 -23.08 -10.16 -36.39
N THR A 31 -23.08 -11.13 -37.30
CA THR A 31 -21.91 -11.98 -37.59
C THR A 31 -20.80 -11.17 -38.25
N VAL A 32 -19.76 -10.82 -37.50
CA VAL A 32 -18.59 -10.07 -38.00
C VAL A 32 -17.40 -11.02 -38.24
N ASN A 33 -16.67 -10.77 -39.31
CA ASN A 33 -15.49 -11.52 -39.74
C ASN A 33 -14.29 -11.20 -38.83
N ILE A 34 -13.50 -12.19 -38.42
CA ILE A 34 -12.53 -12.10 -37.29
C ILE A 34 -11.50 -10.97 -37.44
N ASN A 35 -11.04 -10.68 -38.67
CA ASN A 35 -10.07 -9.61 -38.92
C ASN A 35 -10.73 -8.22 -39.05
N SER A 36 -11.97 -8.14 -39.54
CA SER A 36 -12.73 -6.86 -39.51
C SER A 36 -13.23 -6.56 -38.11
N LEU A 37 -13.39 -7.58 -37.25
CA LEU A 37 -13.88 -7.47 -35.89
C LEU A 37 -13.04 -6.55 -35.02
N ILE A 38 -11.71 -6.52 -35.20
CA ILE A 38 -10.82 -5.69 -34.37
C ILE A 38 -10.93 -4.23 -34.77
N GLU A 39 -10.90 -3.95 -36.08
CA GLU A 39 -11.06 -2.59 -36.61
C GLU A 39 -12.48 -2.07 -36.31
N ASP A 40 -13.51 -2.88 -36.55
CA ASP A 40 -14.91 -2.55 -36.23
C ASP A 40 -15.10 -2.33 -34.72
N VAL A 41 -14.48 -3.15 -33.87
CA VAL A 41 -14.58 -2.97 -32.42
C VAL A 41 -13.84 -1.71 -31.96
N SER A 42 -12.65 -1.46 -32.48
CA SER A 42 -11.84 -0.30 -32.08
C SER A 42 -12.38 1.03 -32.60
N GLU A 43 -12.97 1.06 -33.80
CA GLU A 43 -13.39 2.30 -34.45
C GLU A 43 -14.89 2.59 -34.30
N ASN A 44 -15.74 1.55 -34.24
CA ASN A 44 -17.20 1.71 -34.34
C ASN A 44 -17.97 1.26 -33.09
N ILE A 45 -17.42 0.37 -32.25
CA ILE A 45 -18.17 -0.24 -31.13
C ILE A 45 -17.76 0.37 -29.78
N ILE A 46 -16.46 0.53 -29.51
CA ILE A 46 -16.01 1.08 -28.24
C ILE A 46 -16.17 2.60 -28.24
N LYS A 47 -16.92 3.12 -27.26
CA LYS A 47 -17.23 4.55 -27.14
C LYS A 47 -16.31 5.25 -26.14
N THR A 48 -15.01 5.01 -26.21
CA THR A 48 -14.01 5.70 -25.38
C THR A 48 -13.07 6.53 -26.25
N ALA A 49 -12.60 7.67 -25.72
CA ALA A 49 -11.74 8.60 -26.44
C ALA A 49 -10.34 8.03 -26.79
N GLU A 50 -9.90 7.02 -26.04
CA GLU A 50 -8.59 6.38 -26.22
C GLU A 50 -8.78 4.88 -26.42
N VAL A 51 -8.58 4.42 -27.67
CA VAL A 51 -8.60 3.00 -28.03
C VAL A 51 -7.32 2.69 -28.80
N PHE A 52 -6.58 1.67 -28.34
CA PHE A 52 -5.33 1.26 -28.96
C PHE A 52 -5.35 -0.25 -29.22
N VAL A 53 -4.92 -0.66 -30.41
CA VAL A 53 -4.71 -2.08 -30.75
C VAL A 53 -3.24 -2.39 -30.53
N VAL A 54 -2.97 -3.40 -29.71
CA VAL A 54 -1.60 -3.78 -29.32
C VAL A 54 -1.39 -5.27 -29.49
N LYS A 55 -0.16 -5.66 -29.78
CA LYS A 55 0.26 -7.07 -29.88
C LYS A 55 1.19 -7.46 -28.74
N GLU A 56 1.93 -6.50 -28.18
CA GLU A 56 2.96 -6.79 -27.22
C GLU A 56 2.37 -6.98 -25.82
N TYR A 57 2.76 -8.08 -25.16
CA TYR A 57 2.33 -8.38 -23.79
C TYR A 57 2.66 -7.25 -22.81
N LYS A 58 3.81 -6.59 -23.00
CA LYS A 58 4.25 -5.48 -22.15
C LYS A 58 3.29 -4.30 -22.21
N GLU A 59 2.86 -3.91 -23.41
CA GLU A 59 1.91 -2.83 -23.64
C GLU A 59 0.56 -3.12 -22.96
N LEU A 60 0.10 -4.37 -23.03
CA LEU A 60 -1.10 -4.82 -22.30
C LEU A 60 -0.94 -4.67 -20.79
N THR A 61 0.18 -5.14 -20.22
CA THR A 61 0.41 -5.02 -18.77
C THR A 61 0.54 -3.58 -18.31
N ASP A 62 1.21 -2.72 -19.08
CA ASP A 62 1.38 -1.31 -18.77
C ASP A 62 0.04 -0.57 -18.86
N ALA A 63 -0.81 -0.91 -19.83
CA ALA A 63 -2.16 -0.37 -19.95
C ALA A 63 -3.03 -0.72 -18.73
N ILE A 64 -3.03 -1.99 -18.31
CA ILE A 64 -3.78 -2.47 -17.14
C ILE A 64 -3.36 -1.70 -15.88
N VAL A 65 -2.06 -1.54 -15.67
CA VAL A 65 -1.49 -0.82 -14.51
C VAL A 65 -1.86 0.67 -14.53
N ASN A 66 -2.03 1.26 -15.72
CA ASN A 66 -2.47 2.65 -15.88
C ASN A 66 -4.01 2.83 -15.84
N GLY A 67 -4.77 1.76 -15.56
CA GLY A 67 -6.23 1.82 -15.47
C GLY A 67 -6.97 1.65 -16.79
N GLY A 68 -6.27 1.19 -17.84
CA GLY A 68 -6.91 0.75 -19.07
C GLY A 68 -7.60 -0.60 -18.88
N THR A 69 -8.68 -0.80 -19.63
CA THR A 69 -9.30 -2.12 -19.77
C THR A 69 -8.73 -2.80 -21.00
N VAL A 70 -8.23 -4.01 -20.85
CA VAL A 70 -7.75 -4.86 -21.94
C VAL A 70 -8.87 -5.82 -22.36
N ILE A 71 -9.13 -5.88 -23.66
CA ILE A 71 -10.11 -6.73 -24.30
C ILE A 71 -9.36 -7.72 -25.19
N LEU A 72 -9.53 -9.02 -24.92
CA LEU A 72 -8.92 -10.10 -25.67
C LEU A 72 -9.99 -10.98 -26.30
N PHE A 73 -9.75 -11.38 -27.55
CA PHE A 73 -10.61 -12.28 -28.29
C PHE A 73 -9.91 -13.62 -28.46
N GLU A 74 -10.62 -14.71 -28.17
CA GLU A 74 -10.10 -16.06 -28.34
C GLU A 74 -9.72 -16.32 -29.80
N GLY A 75 -8.49 -16.82 -30.02
CA GLY A 75 -7.95 -17.10 -31.35
C GLY A 75 -7.32 -15.89 -32.05
N ILE A 76 -7.29 -14.71 -31.42
CA ILE A 76 -6.66 -13.50 -31.96
C ILE A 76 -5.42 -13.14 -31.15
N GLU A 77 -4.30 -12.86 -31.82
CA GLU A 77 -3.03 -12.45 -31.18
C GLU A 77 -2.97 -10.94 -30.81
N LEU A 78 -4.03 -10.20 -31.07
CA LEU A 78 -4.14 -8.76 -30.87
C LEU A 78 -5.09 -8.49 -29.70
N GLY A 79 -4.71 -7.54 -28.85
CA GLY A 79 -5.54 -7.03 -27.77
C GLY A 79 -5.96 -5.59 -28.04
N ILE A 80 -7.14 -5.22 -27.56
CA ILE A 80 -7.64 -3.85 -27.61
C ILE A 80 -7.55 -3.27 -26.20
N ILE A 81 -6.97 -2.08 -26.08
CA ILE A 81 -6.95 -1.29 -24.85
C ILE A 81 -8.03 -0.22 -24.97
N ALA A 82 -8.94 -0.16 -24.01
CA ALA A 82 -9.92 0.90 -23.86
C ALA A 82 -9.57 1.78 -22.66
N GLY A 83 -9.51 3.10 -22.87
CA GLY A 83 -9.30 4.08 -21.81
C GLY A 83 -10.52 4.22 -20.91
N THR A 84 -10.53 3.49 -19.80
CA THR A 84 -11.60 3.49 -18.78
C THR A 84 -11.11 3.96 -17.42
N THR A 85 -9.98 4.66 -17.41
CA THR A 85 -9.26 5.04 -16.19
C THR A 85 -10.09 6.00 -15.35
N GLN A 86 -10.26 5.67 -14.07
CA GLN A 86 -10.72 6.62 -13.07
C GLN A 86 -10.01 6.33 -11.77
N PHE A 87 -8.94 7.10 -11.52
CA PHE A 87 -8.39 7.18 -10.18
C PHE A 87 -9.42 7.87 -9.29
N LYS A 88 -9.78 7.25 -8.16
CA LYS A 88 -10.60 7.91 -7.14
C LYS A 88 -9.84 9.10 -6.58
N GLU A 89 -10.10 10.30 -7.12
CA GLU A 89 -9.64 11.55 -6.51
C GLU A 89 -10.49 11.82 -5.27
N ARG A 90 -9.88 11.72 -4.08
CA ARG A 90 -10.57 12.06 -2.82
C ARG A 90 -10.64 13.58 -2.68
N ASN A 91 -11.69 14.06 -2.01
CA ASN A 91 -11.60 15.34 -1.29
C ASN A 91 -10.44 15.22 -0.29
N ILE A 92 -9.40 16.01 -0.49
CA ILE A 92 -8.10 15.92 0.19
C ILE A 92 -8.29 16.21 1.69
N GLU A 93 -8.51 15.17 2.50
CA GLU A 93 -8.42 15.28 3.96
C GLU A 93 -6.96 15.17 4.38
N GLN A 94 -6.57 16.06 5.30
CA GLN A 94 -5.18 16.17 5.76
C GLN A 94 -4.83 15.03 6.72
N ALA A 95 -3.64 14.43 6.56
CA ALA A 95 -3.08 13.52 7.55
C ALA A 95 -3.06 14.21 8.93
N ILE A 96 -3.67 13.57 9.93
CA ILE A 96 -3.89 14.17 11.26
C ILE A 96 -2.70 13.91 12.17
N SER A 97 -2.12 12.70 12.12
CA SER A 97 -1.05 12.23 12.99
C SER A 97 0.33 12.72 12.54
N GLU A 98 0.57 12.75 11.22
CA GLU A 98 1.86 13.09 10.63
C GLU A 98 1.78 14.37 9.80
N ARG A 99 1.65 15.51 10.48
CA ARG A 99 1.59 16.82 9.81
C ARG A 99 2.97 17.27 9.33
N THR A 100 3.29 16.99 8.06
CA THR A 100 4.51 17.50 7.44
C THR A 100 4.25 18.86 6.74
N PRO A 101 5.11 19.88 6.91
CA PRO A 101 5.01 21.15 6.18
C PRO A 101 5.30 21.04 4.66
N LYS A 102 5.88 19.92 4.21
CA LYS A 102 6.18 19.56 2.80
C LYS A 102 5.97 18.06 2.56
N GLY A 103 5.06 17.66 1.68
CA GLY A 103 4.75 16.25 1.38
C GLY A 103 3.29 16.08 0.96
N ALA A 104 2.85 14.87 0.60
CA ALA A 104 1.42 14.63 0.39
C ALA A 104 0.64 14.99 1.65
N ARG A 105 -0.34 15.88 1.48
CA ARG A 105 -1.31 16.18 2.53
C ARG A 105 -2.31 15.05 2.73
N VAL A 106 -2.37 14.10 1.80
CA VAL A 106 -3.33 13.01 1.80
C VAL A 106 -2.93 12.00 2.88
N GLY A 107 -3.85 11.66 3.77
CA GLY A 107 -3.74 10.50 4.66
C GLY A 107 -4.48 9.28 4.10
N LEU A 108 -4.13 8.09 4.59
CA LEU A 108 -4.92 6.88 4.37
C LEU A 108 -6.31 7.00 5.02
N THR A 109 -7.23 6.13 4.58
CA THR A 109 -8.64 6.12 5.00
C THR A 109 -8.96 4.83 5.73
N GLU A 110 -10.11 4.76 6.39
CA GLU A 110 -10.59 3.51 6.99
C GLU A 110 -11.03 2.49 5.94
N ASN A 111 -11.20 2.88 4.67
CA ASN A 111 -11.68 1.99 3.62
C ASN A 111 -10.52 1.30 2.89
N LEU A 112 -10.37 -0.01 3.06
CA LEU A 112 -9.29 -0.80 2.47
C LEU A 112 -9.18 -0.65 0.95
N ASN A 113 -10.31 -0.75 0.24
CA ASN A 113 -10.35 -0.69 -1.22
C ASN A 113 -9.89 0.69 -1.74
N THR A 114 -10.27 1.76 -1.04
CA THR A 114 -9.85 3.12 -1.39
C THR A 114 -8.34 3.28 -1.23
N ASN A 115 -7.77 2.71 -0.16
CA ASN A 115 -6.33 2.73 0.07
C ASN A 115 -5.58 1.92 -1.01
N ILE A 116 -6.08 0.73 -1.38
CA ILE A 116 -5.48 -0.08 -2.46
C ILE A 116 -5.51 0.66 -3.79
N SER A 117 -6.63 1.29 -4.15
CA SER A 117 -6.75 2.15 -5.34
C SER A 117 -5.71 3.28 -5.33
N LEU A 118 -5.49 3.92 -4.17
CA LEU A 118 -4.50 4.98 -4.00
C LEU A 118 -3.08 4.46 -4.27
N PHE A 119 -2.70 3.32 -3.69
CA PHE A 119 -1.39 2.71 -3.94
C PHE A 119 -1.22 2.30 -5.41
N ARG A 120 -2.26 1.76 -6.04
CA ARG A 120 -2.23 1.42 -7.47
C ARG A 120 -2.02 2.65 -8.37
N GLY A 121 -2.57 3.80 -7.98
CA GLY A 121 -2.33 5.07 -8.69
C GLY A 121 -0.90 5.61 -8.51
N MET A 122 -0.31 5.43 -7.34
CA MET A 122 1.04 5.91 -7.02
C MET A 122 2.15 4.95 -7.49
N VAL A 123 1.89 3.65 -7.49
CA VAL A 123 2.84 2.58 -7.80
C VAL A 123 2.46 1.94 -9.14
N LYS A 124 2.90 2.58 -10.22
CA LYS A 124 2.64 2.15 -11.60
C LYS A 124 3.60 1.04 -12.04
N THR A 125 3.57 -0.10 -11.35
CA THR A 125 4.32 -1.29 -11.75
C THR A 125 3.46 -2.56 -11.69
N PRO A 126 3.57 -3.45 -12.70
CA PRO A 126 2.89 -4.76 -12.66
C PRO A 126 3.45 -5.69 -11.58
N SER A 127 4.59 -5.33 -10.98
CA SER A 127 5.22 -6.10 -9.90
C SER A 127 4.60 -5.83 -8.52
N LEU A 128 3.69 -4.86 -8.40
CA LEU A 128 2.94 -4.63 -7.15
C LEU A 128 1.90 -5.74 -6.96
N CYS A 129 2.08 -6.52 -5.91
CA CYS A 129 1.19 -7.58 -5.48
C CYS A 129 0.33 -7.09 -4.32
N VAL A 130 -0.94 -7.51 -4.32
CA VAL A 130 -1.90 -7.28 -3.25
C VAL A 130 -2.53 -8.63 -2.94
N GLU A 131 -2.28 -9.15 -1.74
CA GLU A 131 -2.85 -10.41 -1.25
C GLU A 131 -3.91 -10.09 -0.19
N SER A 132 -5.19 -10.25 -0.55
CA SER A 132 -6.30 -10.10 0.39
C SER A 132 -6.51 -11.39 1.19
N MET A 133 -6.69 -11.23 2.50
CA MET A 133 -6.98 -12.29 3.46
C MET A 133 -8.14 -11.84 4.35
N LYS A 134 -8.84 -12.80 4.97
CA LYS A 134 -9.90 -12.53 5.94
C LYS A 134 -9.51 -13.11 7.30
N VAL A 135 -9.72 -12.34 8.36
CA VAL A 135 -9.38 -12.74 9.72
C VAL A 135 -10.56 -12.48 10.66
N GLY A 136 -10.85 -13.46 11.51
CA GLY A 136 -11.93 -13.43 12.50
C GLY A 136 -12.91 -14.61 12.34
N LYS A 137 -13.51 -15.06 13.44
CA LYS A 137 -14.48 -16.19 13.45
C LYS A 137 -15.95 -15.74 13.46
N LEU A 138 -16.23 -14.61 14.11
CA LEU A 138 -17.57 -14.00 14.20
C LEU A 138 -17.77 -12.92 13.16
N THR A 139 -16.71 -12.18 12.84
CA THR A 139 -16.69 -11.12 11.82
C THR A 139 -15.51 -11.33 10.89
N ASP A 140 -15.75 -11.35 9.59
CA ASP A 140 -14.70 -11.39 8.57
C ASP A 140 -14.12 -9.99 8.39
N THR A 141 -13.00 -9.68 9.03
CA THR A 141 -12.26 -8.44 8.77
C THR A 141 -11.29 -8.67 7.61
N GLU A 142 -11.36 -7.85 6.57
CA GLU A 142 -10.47 -7.94 5.41
C GLU A 142 -9.11 -7.28 5.72
N ILE A 143 -8.04 -7.95 5.30
CA ILE A 143 -6.66 -7.50 5.44
C ILE A 143 -5.99 -7.67 4.09
N SER A 144 -5.16 -6.71 3.69
CA SER A 144 -4.34 -6.83 2.49
C SER A 144 -2.85 -6.74 2.81
N ILE A 145 -2.08 -7.69 2.28
CA ILE A 145 -0.62 -7.66 2.28
C ILE A 145 -0.18 -7.09 0.93
N LEU A 146 0.56 -5.99 0.96
CA LEU A 146 1.10 -5.32 -0.22
C LEU A 146 2.63 -5.45 -0.24
N TYR A 147 3.17 -5.77 -1.41
CA TYR A 147 4.61 -5.86 -1.63
C TYR A 147 4.96 -5.75 -3.13
N ILE A 148 6.21 -5.37 -3.42
CA ILE A 148 6.73 -5.40 -4.80
C ILE A 148 7.55 -6.68 -5.01
N LYS A 149 7.02 -7.60 -5.83
CA LYS A 149 7.56 -8.96 -6.02
C LYS A 149 9.06 -9.02 -6.31
N LYS A 150 9.59 -8.03 -7.04
CA LYS A 150 10.99 -8.01 -7.49
C LYS A 150 11.99 -7.60 -6.41
N VAL A 151 11.55 -6.88 -5.36
CA VAL A 151 12.44 -6.28 -4.35
C VAL A 151 12.15 -6.73 -2.93
N VAL A 152 10.99 -7.37 -2.70
CA VAL A 152 10.56 -7.78 -1.36
C VAL A 152 11.50 -8.83 -0.75
N ASP A 153 11.75 -8.71 0.56
CA ASP A 153 12.36 -9.79 1.34
C ASP A 153 11.37 -10.96 1.46
N GLN A 154 11.69 -12.06 0.78
CA GLN A 154 10.84 -13.25 0.74
C GLN A 154 10.73 -13.95 2.09
N ASN A 155 11.75 -13.87 2.95
CA ASN A 155 11.71 -14.50 4.27
C ASN A 155 10.69 -13.77 5.15
N VAL A 156 10.74 -12.44 5.14
CA VAL A 156 9.80 -11.61 5.90
C VAL A 156 8.39 -11.81 5.37
N LEU A 157 8.19 -11.78 4.04
CA LEU A 157 6.88 -12.02 3.45
C LEU A 157 6.29 -13.38 3.83
N ALA A 158 7.10 -14.44 3.80
CA ALA A 158 6.66 -15.78 4.18
C ALA A 158 6.28 -15.86 5.67
N GLU A 159 7.06 -15.21 6.53
CA GLU A 159 6.79 -15.15 7.97
C GLU A 159 5.51 -14.36 8.28
N VAL A 160 5.31 -13.21 7.63
CA VAL A 160 4.09 -12.40 7.78
C VAL A 160 2.86 -13.18 7.34
N ARG A 161 2.92 -13.83 6.18
CA ARG A 161 1.82 -14.67 5.69
C ARG A 161 1.49 -15.80 6.68
N LYS A 162 2.51 -16.50 7.17
CA LYS A 162 2.36 -17.58 8.15
C LYS A 162 1.74 -17.07 9.47
N ARG A 163 2.20 -15.93 9.98
CA ARG A 163 1.73 -15.36 11.25
C ARG A 163 0.27 -14.90 11.14
N ILE A 164 -0.11 -14.28 10.02
CA ILE A 164 -1.50 -13.85 9.76
C ILE A 164 -2.43 -15.06 9.60
N ASP A 165 -2.00 -16.11 8.90
CA ASP A 165 -2.82 -17.30 8.64
C ASP A 165 -3.18 -18.10 9.91
N ILE A 166 -2.31 -18.05 10.94
CA ILE A 166 -2.53 -18.76 12.21
C ILE A 166 -3.42 -17.94 13.17
N ILE A 167 -3.76 -16.69 12.85
CA ILE A 167 -4.58 -15.84 13.73
C ILE A 167 -5.96 -16.46 13.91
N SER A 168 -6.25 -16.91 15.13
CA SER A 168 -7.55 -17.47 15.49
C SER A 168 -8.27 -16.60 16.54
N VAL A 169 -8.76 -15.44 16.13
CA VAL A 169 -9.52 -14.52 16.99
C VAL A 169 -11.01 -14.52 16.64
N ASN A 170 -11.87 -14.17 17.60
CA ASN A 170 -13.31 -14.10 17.34
C ASN A 170 -13.66 -12.90 16.44
N TYR A 171 -13.00 -11.76 16.64
CA TYR A 171 -13.18 -10.55 15.84
C TYR A 171 -11.88 -9.75 15.88
N VAL A 172 -11.72 -8.81 14.95
CA VAL A 172 -10.62 -7.82 14.94
C VAL A 172 -11.25 -6.45 15.16
N LEU A 173 -11.11 -5.88 16.36
CA LEU A 173 -11.60 -4.53 16.67
C LEU A 173 -10.59 -3.45 16.29
N GLU A 174 -9.31 -3.74 16.46
CA GLU A 174 -8.22 -2.81 16.21
C GLU A 174 -7.12 -3.50 15.43
N ALA A 175 -6.39 -2.72 14.63
CA ALA A 175 -5.19 -3.20 13.94
C ALA A 175 -4.11 -3.74 14.92
N MET A 176 -4.21 -3.40 16.21
CA MET A 176 -3.33 -3.92 17.26
C MET A 176 -3.33 -5.45 17.32
N THR A 177 -4.48 -6.11 17.14
CA THR A 177 -4.53 -7.59 17.14
C THR A 177 -3.68 -8.19 16.01
N ILE A 178 -3.65 -7.53 14.86
CA ILE A 178 -2.84 -7.95 13.72
C ILE A 178 -1.36 -7.67 13.98
N LYS A 179 -1.03 -6.51 14.57
CA LYS A 179 0.33 -6.17 14.98
C LYS A 179 0.92 -7.18 15.96
N GLU A 180 0.19 -7.49 17.03
CA GLU A 180 0.63 -8.47 18.03
C GLU A 180 0.84 -9.86 17.43
N ALA A 181 -0.05 -10.28 16.53
CA ALA A 181 0.10 -11.54 15.82
C ALA A 181 1.34 -11.57 14.91
N ILE A 182 1.60 -10.47 14.20
CA ILE A 182 2.80 -10.33 13.36
C ILE A 182 4.06 -10.27 14.22
N GLU A 183 4.02 -9.75 15.45
CA GLU A 183 5.17 -9.75 16.37
C GLU A 183 5.37 -11.09 17.10
N GLY A 184 4.35 -11.93 17.17
CA GLY A 184 4.46 -13.33 17.59
C GLY A 184 4.79 -13.51 19.08
N GLY A 185 4.41 -12.54 19.92
CA GLY A 185 4.54 -12.62 21.38
C GLY A 185 5.97 -12.57 21.91
N SER A 186 6.94 -12.10 21.10
CA SER A 186 8.30 -11.90 21.57
C SER A 186 8.34 -10.82 22.67
N VAL A 187 9.20 -10.99 23.67
CA VAL A 187 9.59 -9.94 24.64
C VAL A 187 10.50 -8.93 23.92
N ALA A 188 10.04 -8.41 22.79
CA ALA A 188 10.73 -7.38 22.06
C ALA A 188 10.50 -6.06 22.82
N LEU A 189 11.59 -5.45 23.28
CA LEU A 189 11.56 -4.12 23.90
C LEU A 189 11.11 -3.02 22.91
N PHE A 190 11.08 -3.34 21.62
CA PHE A 190 10.81 -2.41 20.53
C PHE A 190 9.91 -3.06 19.49
N ALA A 191 9.02 -2.25 18.90
CA ALA A 191 8.16 -2.71 17.82
C ALA A 191 8.98 -3.12 16.59
N MET A 192 8.62 -4.24 15.97
CA MET A 192 9.22 -4.71 14.71
C MET A 192 8.49 -4.18 13.47
N TYR A 193 7.55 -3.26 13.68
CA TYR A 193 6.74 -2.61 12.66
C TYR A 193 6.74 -1.08 12.83
N GLU A 194 6.40 -0.37 11.77
CA GLU A 194 6.22 1.08 11.73
C GLU A 194 4.81 1.38 11.22
N ASP A 195 4.07 2.23 11.94
CA ASP A 195 2.77 2.72 11.49
C ASP A 195 2.98 3.99 10.67
N SER A 196 2.32 4.06 9.51
CA SER A 196 2.38 5.22 8.63
C SER A 196 0.99 5.59 8.13
N GLU A 197 0.60 6.84 8.31
CA GLU A 197 -0.62 7.44 7.75
C GLU A 197 -0.41 8.02 6.33
N PRO A 198 0.72 8.68 6.02
CA PRO A 198 0.93 9.24 4.68
C PRO A 198 1.21 8.13 3.65
N PRO A 199 0.52 8.14 2.48
CA PRO A 199 0.71 7.13 1.45
C PRO A 199 2.09 7.22 0.81
N ASP A 200 2.72 8.41 0.76
CA ASP A 200 4.07 8.60 0.23
C ASP A 200 5.12 7.75 0.98
N ALA A 201 5.03 7.72 2.31
CA ALA A 201 5.97 6.97 3.16
C ALA A 201 5.78 5.45 3.01
N VAL A 202 4.54 5.01 2.88
CA VAL A 202 4.19 3.61 2.59
C VAL A 202 4.70 3.19 1.22
N VAL A 203 4.50 4.03 0.20
CA VAL A 203 4.99 3.78 -1.16
C VAL A 203 6.53 3.72 -1.19
N SER A 204 7.21 4.63 -0.51
CA SER A 204 8.67 4.58 -0.35
C SER A 204 9.11 3.24 0.25
N SER A 205 8.43 2.79 1.30
CA SER A 205 8.71 1.52 1.96
C SER A 205 8.50 0.31 1.05
N LEU A 206 7.46 0.32 0.20
CA LEU A 206 7.25 -0.72 -0.82
C LEU A 206 8.41 -0.78 -1.82
N TYR A 207 8.92 0.37 -2.25
CA TYR A 207 10.10 0.44 -3.14
C TYR A 207 11.41 0.02 -2.45
N GLU A 208 11.51 0.19 -1.13
CA GLU A 208 12.62 -0.31 -0.31
C GLU A 208 12.59 -1.84 -0.11
N GLY A 209 11.56 -2.54 -0.58
CA GLY A 209 11.43 -3.99 -0.43
C GLY A 209 10.78 -4.44 0.88
N LYS A 210 10.14 -3.51 1.61
CA LYS A 210 9.38 -3.82 2.82
C LYS A 210 8.03 -4.43 2.49
N VAL A 211 7.48 -5.18 3.44
CA VAL A 211 6.13 -5.74 3.38
C VAL A 211 5.19 -4.77 4.09
N VAL A 212 4.07 -4.45 3.48
CA VAL A 212 3.05 -3.56 4.05
C VAL A 212 1.77 -4.34 4.30
N VAL A 213 1.14 -4.13 5.44
CA VAL A 213 -0.16 -4.74 5.79
C VAL A 213 -1.15 -3.64 6.09
N ILE A 214 -2.36 -3.75 5.53
CA ILE A 214 -3.44 -2.79 5.71
C ILE A 214 -4.68 -3.55 6.16
N VAL A 215 -5.35 -3.02 7.17
CA VAL A 215 -6.52 -3.63 7.80
C VAL A 215 -7.72 -2.74 7.49
N ASP A 216 -8.82 -3.36 7.07
CA ASP A 216 -10.08 -2.62 6.85
C ASP A 216 -10.58 -2.00 8.16
N GLY A 217 -11.01 -0.74 8.10
CA GLY A 217 -11.39 0.06 9.26
C GLY A 217 -10.26 0.87 9.91
N ASN A 218 -9.00 0.76 9.44
CA ASN A 218 -7.85 1.45 10.04
C ASN A 218 -7.18 2.44 9.05
N PRO A 219 -7.02 3.73 9.40
CA PRO A 219 -6.38 4.72 8.53
C PRO A 219 -4.84 4.70 8.60
N TYR A 220 -4.23 3.60 9.04
CA TYR A 220 -2.78 3.43 9.11
C TYR A 220 -2.35 2.15 8.40
N ALA A 221 -1.24 2.22 7.66
CA ALA A 221 -0.57 1.06 7.12
C ALA A 221 0.52 0.56 8.09
N ILE A 222 0.60 -0.75 8.25
CA ILE A 222 1.60 -1.43 9.08
C ILE A 222 2.76 -1.81 8.17
N ILE A 223 3.90 -1.16 8.31
CA ILE A 223 5.12 -1.42 7.53
C ILE A 223 6.01 -2.36 8.33
N LEU A 224 6.41 -3.46 7.72
CA LEU A 224 7.17 -4.54 8.36
C LEU A 224 8.62 -4.52 7.88
N GLN A 225 9.52 -5.05 8.72
CA GLN A 225 10.97 -4.77 8.72
C GLN A 225 11.32 -3.45 9.44
N GLY A 226 10.61 -3.14 10.53
CA GLY A 226 11.03 -2.08 11.44
C GLY A 226 12.40 -2.39 12.02
N LEU A 227 13.39 -1.56 11.70
CA LEU A 227 14.70 -1.61 12.34
C LEU A 227 14.65 -0.73 13.59
N PHE A 228 15.40 -1.04 14.65
CA PHE A 228 15.50 -0.14 15.80
C PHE A 228 15.88 1.31 15.39
N MET A 229 16.68 1.45 14.33
CA MET A 229 17.07 2.75 13.79
C MET A 229 15.91 3.53 13.14
N SER A 230 14.83 2.89 12.69
CA SER A 230 13.67 3.59 12.13
C SER A 230 12.86 4.33 13.19
N ILE A 231 12.92 3.92 14.47
CA ILE A 231 12.26 4.62 15.58
C ILE A 231 12.78 6.07 15.73
N PHE A 232 14.05 6.31 15.38
CA PHE A 232 14.65 7.64 15.44
C PHE A 232 14.35 8.50 14.21
N GLN A 233 13.71 7.94 13.18
CA GLN A 233 13.34 8.66 11.97
C GLN A 233 12.11 9.54 12.25
N ALA A 234 12.18 10.82 11.89
CA ALA A 234 10.98 11.66 11.89
C ALA A 234 10.12 11.36 10.65
N PRO A 235 8.78 11.42 10.77
CA PRO A 235 7.86 11.33 9.62
C PRO A 235 8.25 12.26 8.45
N ASP A 236 8.64 13.49 8.79
CA ASP A 236 9.02 14.53 7.83
C ASP A 236 10.36 14.27 7.12
N GLU A 237 11.17 13.33 7.59
CA GLU A 237 12.52 13.12 7.05
C GLU A 237 12.51 12.74 5.59
N TYR A 238 11.51 12.00 5.12
CA TYR A 238 11.38 11.61 3.71
C TYR A 238 11.36 12.85 2.78
N ASN A 239 10.81 13.97 3.25
CA ASN A 239 10.66 15.20 2.48
C ASN A 239 11.74 16.26 2.77
N GLN A 240 12.67 15.98 3.69
CA GLN A 240 13.75 16.90 4.08
C GLN A 240 15.13 16.37 3.67
N LYS A 241 15.84 17.16 2.86
CA LYS A 241 17.21 16.86 2.40
C LYS A 241 18.29 17.24 3.43
N TYR A 242 18.10 18.34 4.16
CA TYR A 242 19.07 18.87 5.11
C TYR A 242 18.66 18.54 6.55
N GLY A 243 19.63 18.28 7.42
CA GLY A 243 19.38 18.06 8.85
C GLY A 243 18.86 16.67 9.23
N ARG A 244 18.59 15.78 8.27
CA ARG A 244 18.11 14.40 8.54
C ARG A 244 19.01 13.65 9.54
N LEU A 245 20.32 13.62 9.28
CA LEU A 245 21.29 12.95 10.15
C LEU A 245 21.43 13.66 11.52
N MET A 246 21.35 14.99 11.54
CA MET A 246 21.39 15.76 12.79
C MET A 246 20.17 15.49 13.67
N ASN A 247 18.97 15.44 13.09
CA ASN A 247 17.74 15.12 13.81
C ASN A 247 17.77 13.70 14.37
N ARG A 248 18.23 12.72 13.59
CA ARG A 248 18.44 11.35 14.07
C ARG A 248 19.42 11.30 15.24
N LEU A 249 20.55 11.98 15.15
CA LEU A 249 21.54 12.05 16.23
C LEU A 249 20.97 12.73 17.48
N LEU A 250 20.23 13.82 17.33
CA LEU A 250 19.64 14.55 18.46
C LEU A 250 18.59 13.70 19.18
N ARG A 251 17.75 12.96 18.44
CA ARG A 251 16.80 11.99 19.02
C ARG A 251 17.51 10.84 19.70
N PHE A 252 18.60 10.33 19.12
CA PHE A 252 19.39 9.27 19.73
C PHE A 252 20.07 9.72 21.03
N VAL A 253 20.68 10.91 21.04
CA VAL A 253 21.25 11.51 22.27
C VAL A 253 20.15 11.77 23.29
N GLY A 254 19.00 12.30 22.86
CA GLY A 254 17.83 12.49 23.72
C GLY A 254 17.37 11.19 24.38
N PHE A 255 17.27 10.10 23.62
CA PHE A 255 16.95 8.77 24.13
C PHE A 255 17.95 8.29 25.19
N LEU A 256 19.26 8.43 24.95
CA LEU A 256 20.28 8.10 25.94
C LEU A 256 20.13 8.96 27.20
N LEU A 257 19.92 10.26 27.06
CA LEU A 257 19.69 11.15 28.19
C LEU A 257 18.43 10.73 28.96
N THR A 258 17.31 10.44 28.32
CA THR A 258 16.08 10.02 29.01
C THR A 258 16.28 8.76 29.86
N ILE A 259 17.09 7.80 29.39
CA ILE A 259 17.39 6.58 30.13
C ILE A 259 18.39 6.84 31.27
N TYR A 260 19.47 7.57 31.01
CA TYR A 260 20.57 7.71 31.96
C TYR A 260 20.41 8.89 32.94
N LEU A 261 19.73 9.96 32.55
CA LEU A 261 19.60 11.19 33.36
C LEU A 261 18.93 10.94 34.72
N PRO A 262 17.85 10.12 34.84
CA PRO A 262 17.29 9.78 36.14
C PRO A 262 18.28 9.02 37.03
N SER A 263 19.01 8.05 36.47
CA SER A 263 20.01 7.28 37.21
C SER A 263 21.18 8.16 37.66
N ILE A 264 21.69 9.02 36.79
CA ILE A 264 22.76 9.97 37.11
C ILE A 264 22.29 10.94 38.20
N TYR A 265 21.06 11.45 38.10
CA TYR A 265 20.48 12.35 39.10
C TYR A 265 20.41 11.68 40.48
N VAL A 266 19.92 10.43 40.56
CA VAL A 266 19.83 9.68 41.82
C VAL A 266 21.22 9.42 42.41
N VAL A 267 22.21 9.07 41.57
CA VAL A 267 23.61 8.89 42.03
C VAL A 267 24.17 10.19 42.59
N LEU A 268 24.01 11.31 41.87
CA LEU A 268 24.50 12.61 42.33
C LEU A 268 23.83 13.02 43.65
N VAL A 269 22.51 12.92 43.76
CA VAL A 269 21.81 13.29 44.99
C VAL A 269 22.28 12.44 46.16
N ASN A 270 22.42 11.11 46.01
CA ASN A 270 22.88 10.26 47.12
C ASN A 270 24.37 10.47 47.48
N PHE A 271 25.26 10.58 46.49
CA PHE A 271 26.69 10.80 46.75
C PHE A 271 26.98 12.19 47.33
N TYR A 272 26.21 13.22 46.96
CA TYR A 272 26.37 14.56 47.53
C TYR A 272 25.54 14.76 48.82
N ALA A 273 24.50 13.96 49.06
CA ALA A 273 23.74 13.96 50.32
C ALA A 273 24.54 13.36 51.49
N ASP A 274 25.41 12.38 51.24
CA ASP A 274 26.27 11.79 52.28
C ASP A 274 27.44 12.68 52.72
N GLY A 275 27.57 13.87 52.13
CA GLY A 275 28.52 14.89 52.58
C GLY A 275 29.97 14.51 52.30
N TYR A 276 30.74 15.46 51.82
CA TYR A 276 32.19 15.39 51.98
C TYR A 276 32.52 15.08 53.45
N PRO A 277 33.36 14.09 53.78
CA PRO A 277 34.01 14.10 55.06
C PRO A 277 34.92 15.33 55.04
N ILE A 278 34.45 16.42 55.64
CA ILE A 278 35.28 17.56 55.97
C ILE A 278 36.33 17.00 56.92
N LYS A 279 37.55 16.85 56.42
CA LYS A 279 38.74 16.54 57.21
C LYS A 279 38.94 17.58 58.31
#